data_AF-A0A167T6R7-F1
#
_entry.id   AF-A0A167T6R7-F1
#
_cell.length_a   1.000
_cell.length_b   1.000
_cell.length_c   1.000
_cell.angle_alpha   90.00
_cell.angle_beta   90.00
_cell.angle_gamma   90.00
#
_symmetry.space_group_name_H-M   'P 1'
#
loop_
_entity.id
_entity.type
_entity.pdbx_description
1 polymer ?
#
loop_
_entity_poly.entity_id
_entity_poly.type
_entity_poly.pdbx_seq_one_letter_code
_entity_poly.pdbx_strand_id
1 'polypeptide(L)'
;MSLNNMSNRLSDFGRQEDALTAIRDALSLYRALAAERPAAYNAHLAMSLNNISLRLSDLGSQEDALTAIQEALGLYRTLAAERPAAFNANLAGSLSDMSDDLADLGRHEEALTAIREALGLYRLLAAERPAVFNANLARSLCTLSYRLTDVGRQEEALTVMEEALSLNGEIENC
;
A
#
# COMPACT_ATOMS: atom_id res chain seq x y z
N MET A 1 27.63 -21.02 -20.52
CA MET A 1 26.84 -20.27 -19.51
C MET A 1 25.35 -20.57 -19.70
N SER A 2 24.87 -21.80 -19.41
CA SER A 2 23.57 -22.19 -19.98
C SER A 2 22.78 -23.33 -19.31
N LEU A 3 23.17 -23.85 -18.15
CA LEU A 3 22.32 -24.82 -17.42
C LEU A 3 22.11 -24.41 -15.96
N ASN A 4 23.16 -23.94 -15.27
CA ASN A 4 23.04 -23.46 -13.89
C ASN A 4 22.08 -22.27 -13.76
N ASN A 5 22.08 -21.33 -14.71
CA ASN A 5 21.14 -20.19 -14.68
C ASN A 5 19.69 -20.62 -14.95
N MET A 6 19.47 -21.65 -15.79
CA MET A 6 18.14 -22.17 -16.07
C MET A 6 17.61 -22.99 -14.89
N SER A 7 18.46 -23.82 -14.28
CA SER A 7 18.13 -24.60 -13.08
C SER A 7 17.82 -23.70 -11.88
N ASN A 8 18.59 -22.63 -11.68
CA ASN A 8 18.32 -21.66 -10.63
C ASN A 8 16.99 -20.93 -10.89
N ARG A 9 16.74 -20.48 -12.12
CA ARG A 9 15.47 -19.83 -12.50
C ARG A 9 14.26 -20.74 -12.32
N LEU A 10 14.36 -22.02 -12.70
CA LEU A 10 13.29 -23.00 -12.51
C LEU A 10 13.06 -23.30 -11.03
N SER A 11 14.13 -23.38 -10.23
CA SER A 11 14.03 -23.57 -8.78
C SER A 11 13.40 -22.36 -8.08
N ASP A 12 13.75 -21.15 -8.50
CA ASP A 12 13.18 -19.92 -7.95
C ASP A 12 11.70 -19.80 -8.35
N PHE A 13 11.36 -20.15 -9.58
CA PHE A 13 9.98 -20.19 -10.06
C PHE A 13 9.12 -21.22 -9.30
N GLY A 14 9.62 -22.44 -9.08
CA GLY A 14 8.90 -23.44 -8.28
C GLY A 14 8.67 -22.99 -6.84
N ARG A 15 9.67 -22.35 -6.21
CA ARG A 15 9.53 -21.78 -4.85
C ARG A 15 8.54 -20.62 -4.80
N GLN A 16 8.42 -19.86 -5.89
CA GLN A 16 7.46 -18.77 -6.02
C GLN A 16 6.03 -19.31 -6.11
N GLU A 17 5.77 -20.33 -6.93
CA GLU A 17 4.45 -20.97 -7.02
C GLU A 17 4.01 -21.61 -5.68
N ASP A 18 4.94 -22.26 -4.98
CA ASP A 18 4.68 -22.83 -3.65
C ASP A 18 4.32 -21.74 -2.63
N ALA A 19 5.04 -20.60 -2.65
CA ALA A 19 4.77 -19.47 -1.77
C ALA A 19 3.40 -18.84 -2.05
N LEU A 20 3.04 -18.68 -3.32
CA LEU A 20 1.72 -18.16 -3.73
C LEU A 20 0.58 -19.09 -3.29
N THR A 21 0.79 -20.40 -3.39
CA THR A 21 -0.19 -21.41 -2.94
C THR A 21 -0.39 -21.33 -1.43
N ALA A 22 0.70 -21.30 -0.65
CA ALA A 22 0.63 -21.16 0.80
C ALA A 22 -0.07 -19.86 1.24
N ILE A 23 0.17 -18.75 0.52
CA ILE A 23 -0.50 -17.47 0.73
C ILE A 23 -2.00 -17.58 0.47
N ARG A 24 -2.42 -18.21 -0.63
CA ARG A 24 -3.84 -18.39 -0.99
C ARG A 24 -4.57 -19.27 0.03
N ASP A 25 -3.92 -20.33 0.51
CA ASP A 25 -4.49 -21.20 1.56
C ASP A 25 -4.65 -20.45 2.88
N ALA A 26 -3.62 -19.70 3.30
CA ALA A 26 -3.68 -18.87 4.50
C ALA A 26 -4.79 -17.82 4.42
N LEU A 27 -4.94 -17.14 3.27
CA LEU A 27 -6.04 -16.19 3.05
C LEU A 27 -7.40 -16.85 3.10
N SER A 28 -7.56 -18.04 2.53
CA SER A 28 -8.82 -18.77 2.56
C SER A 28 -9.24 -19.11 3.99
N LEU A 29 -8.28 -19.50 4.83
CA LEU A 29 -8.50 -19.72 6.27
C LEU A 29 -8.86 -18.42 7.00
N TYR A 30 -8.12 -17.34 6.78
CA TYR A 30 -8.44 -16.05 7.42
C TYR A 30 -9.79 -15.49 6.98
N ARG A 31 -10.19 -15.65 5.71
CA ARG A 31 -11.51 -15.27 5.20
C ARG A 31 -12.63 -16.08 5.87
N ALA A 32 -12.44 -17.40 6.02
CA ALA A 32 -13.40 -18.23 6.74
C ALA A 32 -13.54 -17.80 8.21
N LEU A 33 -12.41 -17.58 8.90
CA LEU A 33 -12.41 -17.10 10.29
C LEU A 33 -13.03 -15.70 10.43
N ALA A 34 -12.78 -14.80 9.49
CA ALA A 34 -13.37 -13.47 9.45
C ALA A 34 -14.88 -13.53 9.20
N ALA A 35 -15.36 -14.45 8.36
CA ALA A 35 -16.79 -14.65 8.13
C ALA A 35 -17.51 -15.15 9.39
N GLU A 36 -16.86 -16.03 10.18
CA GLU A 36 -17.43 -16.54 11.43
C GLU A 36 -17.32 -15.56 12.60
N ARG A 37 -16.20 -14.84 12.71
CA ARG A 37 -15.88 -13.95 13.83
C ARG A 37 -15.24 -12.64 13.34
N PRO A 38 -16.02 -11.76 12.67
CA PRO A 38 -15.49 -10.56 12.03
C PRO A 38 -14.72 -9.64 13.00
N ALA A 39 -15.27 -9.41 14.20
CA ALA A 39 -14.67 -8.53 15.19
C ALA A 39 -13.27 -8.98 15.68
N ALA A 40 -12.99 -10.28 15.63
CA ALA A 40 -11.72 -10.85 16.08
C ALA A 40 -10.68 -10.93 14.96
N TYR A 41 -11.11 -11.20 13.71
CA TYR A 41 -10.18 -11.54 12.63
C TYR A 41 -10.07 -10.50 11.51
N ASN A 42 -11.02 -9.57 11.35
CA ASN A 42 -10.98 -8.60 10.24
C ASN A 42 -9.69 -7.77 10.25
N ALA A 43 -9.19 -7.36 11.43
CA ALA A 43 -7.94 -6.62 11.53
C ALA A 43 -6.73 -7.44 11.08
N HIS A 44 -6.68 -8.72 11.47
CA HIS A 44 -5.61 -9.63 11.07
C HIS A 44 -5.68 -9.98 9.58
N LEU A 45 -6.89 -10.17 9.05
CA LEU A 45 -7.12 -10.41 7.63
C LEU A 45 -6.70 -9.20 6.80
N ALA A 46 -7.09 -7.98 7.18
CA ALA A 46 -6.72 -6.75 6.48
C ALA A 46 -5.19 -6.57 6.43
N MET A 47 -4.50 -6.78 7.55
CA MET A 47 -3.04 -6.70 7.61
C MET A 47 -2.36 -7.76 6.76
N SER A 48 -2.88 -8.99 6.79
CA SER A 48 -2.34 -10.09 5.98
C SER A 48 -2.50 -9.81 4.49
N LEU A 49 -3.69 -9.33 4.06
CA LEU A 49 -3.98 -8.96 2.68
C LEU A 49 -3.07 -7.84 2.18
N ASN A 50 -2.80 -6.81 2.99
CA ASN A 50 -1.86 -5.74 2.63
C ASN A 50 -0.45 -6.29 2.38
N ASN A 51 0.06 -7.10 3.31
CA ASN A 51 1.41 -7.67 3.18
C ASN A 51 1.52 -8.63 1.98
N ILE A 52 0.44 -9.35 1.70
CA ILE A 52 0.36 -10.25 0.55
C ILE A 52 0.33 -9.46 -0.75
N SER A 53 -0.41 -8.35 -0.81
CA SER A 53 -0.42 -7.45 -1.95
C SER A 53 0.99 -6.97 -2.28
N LEU A 54 1.73 -6.42 -1.29
CA LEU A 54 3.11 -5.98 -1.48
C LEU A 54 4.00 -7.10 -2.04
N ARG A 55 3.89 -8.31 -1.48
CA ARG A 55 4.65 -9.48 -1.97
C ARG A 55 4.25 -9.89 -3.38
N LEU A 56 2.97 -9.81 -3.74
CA LEU A 56 2.49 -10.10 -5.09
C LEU A 56 3.03 -9.07 -6.09
N SER A 57 3.08 -7.80 -5.70
CA SER A 57 3.66 -6.71 -6.49
C SER A 57 5.16 -6.94 -6.73
N ASP A 58 5.93 -7.26 -5.68
CA ASP A 58 7.36 -7.62 -5.78
C ASP A 58 7.64 -8.81 -6.73
N LEU A 59 6.66 -9.73 -6.83
CA LEU A 59 6.73 -10.92 -7.67
C LEU A 59 6.18 -10.68 -9.09
N GLY A 60 5.79 -9.45 -9.43
CA GLY A 60 5.26 -9.06 -10.73
C GLY A 60 3.82 -9.49 -11.00
N SER A 61 3.08 -9.95 -9.98
CA SER A 61 1.68 -10.36 -10.08
C SER A 61 0.76 -9.18 -9.72
N GLN A 62 0.79 -8.12 -10.53
CA GLN A 62 0.18 -6.82 -10.18
C GLN A 62 -1.35 -6.87 -10.05
N GLU A 63 -2.07 -7.65 -10.87
CA GLU A 63 -3.53 -7.76 -10.76
C GLU A 63 -3.97 -8.50 -9.48
N ASP A 64 -3.23 -9.54 -9.10
CA ASP A 64 -3.46 -10.26 -7.83
C ASP A 64 -3.14 -9.34 -6.63
N ALA A 65 -2.06 -8.55 -6.73
CA ALA A 65 -1.68 -7.56 -5.72
C ALA A 65 -2.78 -6.52 -5.52
N LEU A 66 -3.31 -5.98 -6.62
CA LEU A 66 -4.36 -4.99 -6.60
C LEU A 66 -5.67 -5.55 -6.01
N THR A 67 -6.01 -6.80 -6.33
CA THR A 67 -7.18 -7.47 -5.75
C THR A 67 -7.04 -7.60 -4.23
N ALA A 68 -5.86 -8.00 -3.74
CA ALA A 68 -5.59 -8.17 -2.32
C ALA A 68 -5.62 -6.83 -1.55
N ILE A 69 -5.02 -5.76 -2.09
CA ILE A 69 -5.02 -4.44 -1.42
C ILE A 69 -6.42 -3.82 -1.40
N GLN A 70 -7.24 -4.01 -2.43
CA GLN A 70 -8.62 -3.54 -2.45
C GLN A 70 -9.48 -4.22 -1.37
N GLU A 71 -9.31 -5.52 -1.15
CA GLU A 71 -9.96 -6.24 -0.07
C GLU A 71 -9.48 -5.74 1.31
N ALA A 72 -8.16 -5.55 1.47
CA ALA A 72 -7.57 -4.99 2.69
C ALA A 72 -8.16 -3.62 3.02
N LEU A 73 -8.26 -2.74 2.02
CA LEU A 73 -8.82 -1.40 2.15
C LEU A 73 -10.30 -1.41 2.51
N GLY A 74 -11.08 -2.35 1.96
CA GLY A 74 -12.47 -2.54 2.36
C GLY A 74 -12.59 -2.81 3.86
N LEU A 75 -11.78 -3.74 4.37
CA LEU A 75 -11.74 -4.08 5.80
C LEU A 75 -11.22 -2.92 6.66
N TYR A 76 -10.14 -2.26 6.24
CA TYR A 76 -9.59 -1.12 6.97
C TYR A 76 -10.55 0.07 7.02
N ARG A 77 -11.34 0.34 5.97
CA ARG A 77 -12.37 1.38 5.99
C ARG A 77 -13.45 1.06 7.02
N THR A 78 -13.93 -0.18 7.09
CA THR A 78 -14.89 -0.60 8.14
C THR A 78 -14.28 -0.45 9.54
N LEU A 79 -13.05 -0.93 9.74
CA LEU A 79 -12.36 -0.86 11.03
C LEU A 79 -12.06 0.59 11.46
N ALA A 80 -11.68 1.45 10.51
CA ALA A 80 -11.42 2.88 10.75
C ALA A 80 -12.71 3.64 11.08
N ALA A 81 -13.84 3.29 10.47
CA ALA A 81 -15.13 3.89 10.83
C ALA A 81 -15.53 3.57 12.30
N GLU A 82 -15.21 2.37 12.78
CA GLU A 82 -15.50 1.96 14.16
C GLU A 82 -14.46 2.47 15.17
N ARG A 83 -13.18 2.41 14.80
CA ARG A 83 -12.03 2.71 15.68
C ARG A 83 -10.97 3.53 14.94
N PRO A 84 -11.24 4.82 14.63
CA PRO A 84 -10.36 5.64 13.79
C PRO A 84 -8.93 5.71 14.32
N ALA A 85 -8.77 5.95 15.63
CA ALA A 85 -7.45 6.07 16.27
C ALA A 85 -6.59 4.80 16.17
N ALA A 86 -7.20 3.64 15.98
CA ALA A 86 -6.49 2.37 15.87
C ALA A 86 -6.11 2.01 14.43
N PHE A 87 -6.92 2.42 13.44
CA PHE A 87 -6.81 1.90 12.07
C PHE A 87 -6.57 2.95 10.98
N ASN A 88 -6.73 4.25 11.25
CA ASN A 88 -6.47 5.29 10.25
C ASN A 88 -5.04 5.24 9.72
N ALA A 89 -4.06 4.92 10.57
CA ALA A 89 -2.66 4.80 10.14
C ALA A 89 -2.45 3.62 9.17
N ASN A 90 -3.10 2.48 9.43
CA ASN A 90 -3.05 1.32 8.54
C ASN A 90 -3.77 1.60 7.22
N LEU A 91 -4.95 2.24 7.29
CA LEU A 91 -5.70 2.65 6.11
C LEU A 91 -4.88 3.60 5.22
N ALA A 92 -4.24 4.62 5.81
CA ALA A 92 -3.40 5.58 5.10
C ALA A 92 -2.18 4.92 4.43
N GLY A 93 -1.52 3.99 5.14
CA GLY A 93 -0.40 3.22 4.58
C GLY A 93 -0.84 2.38 3.39
N SER A 94 -1.93 1.61 3.55
CA SER A 94 -2.47 0.74 2.50
C SER A 94 -2.93 1.52 1.26
N LEU A 95 -3.46 2.74 1.44
CA LEU A 95 -3.83 3.63 0.33
C LEU A 95 -2.60 4.18 -0.41
N SER A 96 -1.49 4.39 0.30
CA SER A 96 -0.22 4.79 -0.33
C SER A 96 0.33 3.64 -1.16
N ASP A 97 0.34 2.42 -0.60
CA ASP A 97 0.79 1.21 -1.30
C ASP A 97 -0.07 0.95 -2.57
N MET A 98 -1.40 1.08 -2.47
CA MET A 98 -2.29 0.98 -3.64
C MET A 98 -2.02 2.05 -4.70
N SER A 99 -1.61 3.27 -4.29
CA SER A 99 -1.23 4.31 -5.26
C SER A 99 -0.02 3.90 -6.07
N ASP A 100 0.96 3.26 -5.43
CA ASP A 100 2.17 2.77 -6.08
C ASP A 100 1.84 1.64 -7.07
N ASP A 101 1.09 0.63 -6.63
CA ASP A 101 0.65 -0.48 -7.50
C ASP A 101 -0.16 0.01 -8.71
N LEU A 102 -1.07 0.98 -8.51
CA LEU A 102 -1.88 1.54 -9.59
C LEU A 102 -1.04 2.30 -10.62
N ALA A 103 -0.02 3.03 -10.17
CA ALA A 103 0.83 3.77 -11.08
C ALA A 103 1.77 2.87 -11.89
N ASP A 104 2.26 1.79 -11.29
CA ASP A 104 3.04 0.78 -12.00
C ASP A 104 2.21 0.08 -13.10
N LEU A 105 0.89 -0.02 -12.89
CA LEU A 105 -0.09 -0.46 -13.88
C LEU A 105 -0.48 0.63 -14.92
N GLY A 106 0.08 1.84 -14.83
CA GLY A 106 -0.26 2.98 -15.70
C GLY A 106 -1.61 3.63 -15.40
N ARG A 107 -2.26 3.30 -14.27
CA ARG A 107 -3.58 3.82 -13.86
C ARG A 107 -3.42 5.10 -13.03
N HIS A 108 -2.75 6.09 -13.61
CA HIS A 108 -2.26 7.29 -12.90
C HIS A 108 -3.35 8.12 -12.21
N GLU A 109 -4.54 8.26 -12.79
CA GLU A 109 -5.65 9.01 -12.15
C GLU A 109 -6.21 8.31 -10.92
N GLU A 110 -6.26 6.97 -10.94
CA GLU A 110 -6.70 6.18 -9.79
C GLU A 110 -5.63 6.20 -8.70
N ALA A 111 -4.35 6.11 -9.08
CA ALA A 111 -3.22 6.27 -8.18
C ALA A 111 -3.25 7.64 -7.49
N LEU A 112 -3.51 8.71 -8.24
CA LEU A 112 -3.64 10.08 -7.74
C LEU A 112 -4.82 10.22 -6.76
N THR A 113 -5.91 9.51 -7.00
CA THR A 113 -7.06 9.48 -6.09
C THR A 113 -6.71 8.78 -4.78
N ALA A 114 -6.05 7.61 -4.83
CA ALA A 114 -5.66 6.86 -3.64
C ALA A 114 -4.68 7.64 -2.74
N ILE A 115 -3.65 8.27 -3.31
CA ILE A 115 -2.68 9.03 -2.51
C ILE A 115 -3.28 10.29 -1.88
N ARG A 116 -4.27 10.93 -2.53
CA ARG A 116 -5.01 12.05 -1.92
C ARG A 116 -5.81 11.64 -0.70
N GLU A 117 -6.45 10.46 -0.74
CA GLU A 117 -7.14 9.90 0.42
C GLU A 117 -6.15 9.60 1.56
N ALA A 118 -5.01 8.98 1.25
CA ALA A 118 -3.94 8.72 2.23
C ALA A 118 -3.44 10.00 2.90
N LEU A 119 -3.21 11.07 2.12
CA LEU A 119 -2.79 12.37 2.64
C LEU A 119 -3.81 13.00 3.58
N GLY A 120 -5.10 12.90 3.28
CA GLY A 120 -6.15 13.35 4.19
C GLY A 120 -6.02 12.72 5.57
N LEU A 121 -5.81 11.39 5.61
CA LEU A 121 -5.63 10.64 6.85
C LEU A 121 -4.30 10.99 7.55
N TYR A 122 -3.19 11.08 6.82
CA TYR A 122 -1.90 11.43 7.41
C TYR A 122 -1.86 12.85 7.94
N ARG A 123 -2.56 13.81 7.32
CA ARG A 123 -2.72 15.17 7.88
C ARG A 123 -3.47 15.16 9.21
N LEU A 124 -4.55 14.37 9.34
CA LEU A 124 -5.26 14.21 10.62
C LEU A 124 -4.35 13.58 11.68
N LEU A 125 -3.65 12.52 11.33
CA LEU A 125 -2.73 11.81 12.24
C LEU A 125 -1.56 12.70 12.67
N ALA A 126 -0.98 13.46 11.75
CA ALA A 126 0.12 14.40 12.03
C ALA A 126 -0.33 15.58 12.89
N ALA A 127 -1.57 16.06 12.74
CA ALA A 127 -2.12 17.10 13.62
C ALA A 127 -2.24 16.61 15.08
N GLU A 128 -2.56 15.33 15.30
CA GLU A 128 -2.64 14.74 16.63
C GLU A 128 -1.27 14.33 17.20
N ARG A 129 -0.41 13.77 16.35
CA ARG A 129 0.88 13.15 16.73
C ARG A 129 1.96 13.45 15.70
N PRO A 130 2.43 14.71 15.61
CA PRO A 130 3.34 15.15 14.56
C PRO A 130 4.68 14.39 14.58
N ALA A 131 5.24 14.14 15.77
CA ALA A 131 6.50 13.40 15.91
C ALA A 131 6.43 11.94 15.41
N VAL A 132 5.22 11.38 15.30
CA VAL A 132 5.02 10.00 14.82
C VAL A 132 4.74 9.97 13.32
N PHE A 133 3.94 10.93 12.82
CA PHE A 133 3.37 10.83 11.47
C PHE A 133 3.88 11.87 10.47
N ASN A 134 4.69 12.87 10.87
CA ASN A 134 5.23 13.84 9.91
C ASN A 134 6.10 13.16 8.84
N ALA A 135 6.88 12.14 9.21
CA ALA A 135 7.68 11.39 8.22
C ALA A 135 6.79 10.65 7.21
N ASN A 136 5.68 10.06 7.66
CA ASN A 136 4.71 9.42 6.77
C ASN A 136 4.01 10.44 5.87
N LEU A 137 3.60 11.58 6.43
CA LEU A 137 2.96 12.66 5.68
C LEU A 137 3.91 13.21 4.60
N ALA A 138 5.17 13.47 4.94
CA ALA A 138 6.20 13.91 4.00
C ALA A 138 6.38 12.90 2.85
N ARG A 139 6.50 11.61 3.16
CA ARG A 139 6.60 10.56 2.14
C ARG A 139 5.38 10.52 1.22
N SER A 140 4.16 10.59 1.77
CA SER A 140 2.94 10.62 0.95
C SER A 140 2.84 11.90 0.10
N LEU A 141 3.41 13.02 0.54
CA LEU A 141 3.52 14.23 -0.28
C LEU A 141 4.52 14.02 -1.43
N CYS A 142 5.68 13.37 -1.21
CA CYS A 142 6.57 12.98 -2.31
C CYS A 142 5.81 12.11 -3.34
N THR A 143 5.10 11.08 -2.87
CA THR A 143 4.31 10.19 -3.74
C THR A 143 3.29 11.00 -4.53
N LEU A 144 2.54 11.91 -3.89
CA LEU A 144 1.59 12.78 -4.60
C LEU A 144 2.29 13.63 -5.67
N SER A 145 3.47 14.17 -5.38
CA SER A 145 4.25 14.94 -6.35
C SER A 145 4.56 14.10 -7.60
N TYR A 146 5.06 12.87 -7.43
CA TYR A 146 5.28 11.97 -8.57
C TYR A 146 3.99 11.64 -9.32
N ARG A 147 2.88 11.36 -8.61
CA ARG A 147 1.59 11.10 -9.28
C ARG A 147 1.07 12.31 -10.06
N LEU A 148 1.32 13.53 -9.58
CA LEU A 148 0.99 14.75 -10.31
C LEU A 148 1.85 14.92 -11.55
N THR A 149 3.14 14.60 -11.47
CA THR A 149 4.05 14.56 -12.63
C THR A 149 3.59 13.54 -13.67
N ASP A 150 3.17 12.34 -13.25
CA ASP A 150 2.66 11.28 -14.13
C ASP A 150 1.45 11.74 -14.97
N VAL A 151 0.58 12.57 -14.40
CA VAL A 151 -0.59 13.15 -15.10
C VAL A 151 -0.31 14.54 -15.72
N GLY A 152 0.95 14.96 -15.79
CA GLY A 152 1.37 16.20 -16.45
C GLY A 152 1.14 17.50 -15.66
N ARG A 153 0.81 17.43 -14.36
CA ARG A 153 0.50 18.58 -13.50
C ARG A 153 1.74 19.09 -12.75
N GLN A 154 2.73 19.54 -13.52
CA GLN A 154 4.07 19.88 -13.01
C GLN A 154 4.08 21.01 -11.96
N GLU A 155 3.29 22.07 -12.16
CA GLU A 155 3.24 23.20 -11.22
C GLU A 155 2.70 22.79 -9.85
N GLU A 156 1.70 21.91 -9.85
CA GLU A 156 1.14 21.36 -8.60
C GLU A 156 2.11 20.38 -7.94
N ALA A 157 2.82 19.57 -8.74
CA ALA A 157 3.84 18.65 -8.24
C ALA A 157 4.95 19.40 -7.49
N LEU A 158 5.42 20.53 -8.02
CA LEU A 158 6.41 21.39 -7.37
C LEU A 158 5.89 21.97 -6.05
N THR A 159 4.67 22.49 -6.05
CA THR A 159 4.04 23.05 -4.84
C THR A 159 3.95 22.01 -3.72
N VAL A 160 3.55 20.78 -4.06
CA VAL A 160 3.46 19.67 -3.10
C VAL A 160 4.84 19.24 -2.60
N MET A 161 5.87 19.26 -3.46
CA MET A 161 7.24 18.94 -3.08
C MET A 161 7.80 19.96 -2.08
N GLU A 162 7.52 21.25 -2.27
CA GLU A 162 7.89 22.31 -1.33
C GLU A 162 7.24 22.10 0.05
N GLU A 163 5.96 21.68 0.08
CA GLU A 163 5.27 21.30 1.32
C GLU A 163 6.00 20.14 2.01
N ALA A 164 6.36 19.09 1.27
CA ALA A 164 7.07 17.92 1.81
C ALA A 164 8.40 18.33 2.47
N LEU A 165 9.23 19.10 1.77
CA LEU A 165 10.53 19.58 2.25
C LEU A 165 10.40 20.48 3.49
N SER A 166 9.36 21.30 3.55
CA SER A 166 9.10 22.15 4.72
C SER A 166 8.73 21.35 5.97
N LEU A 167 8.13 20.18 5.80
CA LEU A 167 7.68 19.30 6.89
C LEU A 167 8.84 18.48 7.48
N ASN A 168 9.83 18.13 6.66
CA ASN A 168 11.00 17.36 7.08
C ASN A 168 12.22 17.85 6.27
N GLY A 169 13.03 18.72 6.88
CA GLY A 169 14.07 19.52 6.19
C GLY A 169 15.17 18.75 5.45
N GLU A 170 15.17 17.42 5.53
CA GLU A 170 15.99 16.50 4.74
C GLU A 170 15.13 15.26 4.44
N ILE A 171 14.42 15.24 3.30
CA ILE A 171 13.85 13.99 2.79
C ILE A 171 14.91 13.37 1.89
N GLU A 172 15.69 12.41 2.41
CA GLU A 172 16.68 11.67 1.60
C GLU A 172 16.04 10.74 0.54
N ASN A 173 14.71 10.63 0.50
CA ASN A 173 13.98 9.74 -0.42
C ASN A 173 12.64 10.34 -0.94
N CYS A 174 12.67 11.60 -1.38
CA CYS A 174 12.05 11.92 -2.67
C CYS A 174 13.21 12.03 -3.71
#